data_AF-A0A8S0TYX0-F1
#
_entry.id   AF-A0A8S0TYX0-F1
#
_cell.length_a   1.000
_cell.length_b   1.000
_cell.length_c   1.000
_cell.angle_alpha   90.00
_cell.angle_beta   90.00
_cell.angle_gamma   90.00
#
_symmetry.space_group_name_H-M   'P 1'
#
loop_
_entity.id
_entity.type
_entity.pdbx_description
1 polymer ?
#
loop_
_entity_poly.entity_id
_entity_poly.type
_entity_poly.pdbx_seq_one_letter_code
_entity_poly.pdbx_strand_id
1 'polypeptide(L)'
;MTSNGREDAKRAVDSLQACGLTSIVNRGSQDESQHQTFVVHTFGFGTNHDPVAMHAIFDESGGTFSFIESYEMVQDAFASCLGRYGSEISDQGCQAVINVGDFYAVEEKEFLINLSVPVLRVAVDEENDRKTSLLDILCSYRDVVSKERVRVERNRLSAAEGIAEAQRIAETDARDLLTRRRTGIRASISAQAGDCLSIWLESELKETERRMGSRQLHSRAGRAYVLSGMSSHAYQRATARGSVVPGAEAQRDTSSASAVPTNLSAPDANNASFSAYTTPNMAHMVNKSMQLNQSRAPAPATAPALGPDSHSDSNST
;
A
#
# COMPACT_ATOMS: atom_id res chain seq x y z
N MET A 1 34.88 36.76 -5.95
CA MET A 1 34.23 36.82 -7.28
C MET A 1 34.88 37.92 -8.10
N THR A 2 35.26 37.63 -9.34
CA THR A 2 34.97 38.56 -10.43
C THR A 2 33.66 38.08 -11.08
N SER A 3 32.88 38.97 -11.69
CA SER A 3 31.62 38.67 -12.41
C SER A 3 31.74 37.54 -13.44
N ASN A 4 32.96 37.21 -13.86
CA ASN A 4 33.25 36.30 -14.96
C ASN A 4 32.97 34.83 -14.62
N GLY A 5 33.20 34.37 -13.38
CA GLY A 5 33.12 32.94 -13.05
C GLY A 5 31.72 32.34 -13.20
N ARG A 6 30.66 33.12 -12.92
CA ARG A 6 29.27 32.68 -13.11
C ARG A 6 28.88 32.63 -14.58
N GLU A 7 29.31 33.61 -15.36
CA GLU A 7 29.06 33.65 -16.81
C GLU A 7 29.82 32.52 -17.53
N ASP A 8 31.03 32.21 -17.08
CA ASP A 8 31.84 31.11 -17.62
C ASP A 8 31.21 29.74 -17.31
N ALA A 9 30.69 29.54 -16.09
CA ALA A 9 29.95 28.32 -15.73
C ALA A 9 28.69 28.15 -16.58
N LYS A 10 27.90 29.21 -16.73
CA LYS A 10 26.71 29.20 -17.59
C LYS A 10 27.06 28.89 -19.05
N ARG A 11 28.08 29.56 -19.60
CA ARG A 11 28.55 29.32 -20.97
C ARG A 11 29.03 27.88 -21.16
N ALA A 12 29.68 27.29 -20.16
CA ALA A 12 30.12 25.90 -20.21
C ALA A 12 28.93 24.92 -20.22
N VAL A 13 27.91 25.13 -19.38
CA VAL A 13 26.69 24.30 -19.35
C VAL A 13 25.89 24.44 -20.65
N ASP A 14 25.72 25.67 -21.14
CA ASP A 14 25.06 25.95 -22.43
C ASP A 14 25.82 25.30 -23.60
N SER A 15 27.16 25.29 -23.54
CA SER A 15 28.00 24.61 -24.54
C SER A 15 27.86 23.08 -24.47
N LEU A 16 27.75 22.50 -23.26
CA LEU A 16 27.49 21.07 -23.10
C LEU A 16 26.12 20.68 -23.66
N GLN A 17 25.10 21.51 -23.45
CA GLN A 17 23.77 21.34 -24.03
C GLN A 17 23.81 21.43 -25.57
N ALA A 18 24.58 22.36 -26.12
CA ALA A 18 24.73 22.54 -27.57
C ALA A 18 25.56 21.42 -28.25
N CYS A 19 26.50 20.81 -27.53
CA CYS A 19 27.40 19.79 -28.08
C CYS A 19 26.74 18.43 -28.31
N GLY A 20 25.52 18.18 -27.81
CA GLY A 20 24.77 16.95 -28.08
C GLY A 20 25.56 15.67 -27.77
N LEU A 21 26.51 15.71 -26.82
CA LEU A 21 27.36 14.56 -26.51
C LEU A 21 26.50 13.44 -25.93
N THR A 22 26.23 12.50 -26.81
CA THR A 22 25.41 11.32 -26.61
C THR A 22 25.98 10.45 -25.51
N SER A 23 25.08 9.91 -24.69
CA SER A 23 25.30 8.62 -24.04
C SER A 23 25.96 7.63 -25.01
N ILE A 24 26.76 6.70 -24.49
CA ILE A 24 27.37 5.59 -25.24
C ILE A 24 26.32 4.69 -25.95
N VAL A 25 25.02 4.97 -25.82
CA VAL A 25 23.94 4.28 -26.54
C VAL A 25 23.34 5.20 -27.60
N ASN A 26 23.69 4.91 -28.86
CA ASN A 26 23.11 5.53 -30.05
C ASN A 26 21.59 5.19 -30.13
N ARG A 27 20.71 6.18 -29.96
CA ARG A 27 19.29 6.05 -30.33
C ARG A 27 19.05 6.87 -31.60
N GLY A 28 18.79 6.15 -32.69
CA GLY A 28 18.34 6.76 -33.93
C GLY A 28 16.92 7.30 -33.85
N SER A 29 16.64 8.23 -34.78
CA SER A 29 15.37 8.79 -35.25
C SER A 29 14.59 9.79 -34.35
N GLN A 30 14.77 11.07 -34.72
CA GLN A 30 13.83 12.22 -34.79
C GLN A 30 12.43 12.05 -34.16
N ASP A 31 12.06 12.89 -33.18
CA ASP A 31 11.42 14.22 -33.36
C ASP A 31 11.18 14.92 -32.00
N GLU A 32 10.96 16.23 -32.04
CA GLU A 32 10.62 17.21 -30.99
C GLU A 32 11.73 17.76 -30.07
N SER A 33 11.75 19.09 -29.99
CA SER A 33 12.62 19.98 -29.22
C SER A 33 12.50 19.77 -27.71
N GLN A 34 12.97 18.63 -27.21
CA GLN A 34 13.30 18.47 -25.81
C GLN A 34 14.72 19.01 -25.65
N HIS A 35 14.85 20.22 -25.09
CA HIS A 35 16.13 20.66 -24.55
C HIS A 35 16.57 19.61 -23.53
N GLN A 36 17.52 18.78 -23.91
CA GLN A 36 18.03 17.74 -23.04
C GLN A 36 18.90 18.41 -21.98
N THR A 37 18.35 18.57 -20.78
CA THR A 37 19.03 19.16 -19.63
C THR A 37 20.10 18.18 -19.14
N PHE A 38 21.38 18.58 -19.28
CA PHE A 38 22.49 17.84 -18.70
C PHE A 38 22.64 18.20 -17.23
N VAL A 39 22.45 17.20 -16.37
CA VAL A 39 22.63 17.34 -14.92
C VAL A 39 24.10 17.10 -14.58
N VAL A 40 24.77 18.07 -13.95
CA VAL A 40 26.19 17.97 -13.58
C VAL A 40 26.32 17.91 -12.06
N HIS A 41 26.78 16.77 -11.55
CA HIS A 41 27.11 16.59 -10.14
C HIS A 41 28.59 16.91 -9.93
N THR A 42 28.88 17.85 -9.04
CA THR A 42 30.24 18.33 -8.75
C THR A 42 30.65 17.92 -7.34
N PHE A 43 31.89 17.45 -7.20
CA PHE A 43 32.47 17.03 -5.94
C PHE A 43 33.72 17.85 -5.67
N GLY A 44 33.74 18.56 -4.55
CA GLY A 44 34.90 19.32 -4.09
C GLY A 44 35.56 18.60 -2.92
N PHE A 45 36.76 18.04 -3.12
CA PHE A 45 37.50 17.38 -2.04
C PHE A 45 38.49 18.34 -1.38
N GLY A 46 38.42 18.48 -0.04
CA GLY A 46 39.28 19.38 0.73
C GLY A 46 39.13 20.85 0.32
N THR A 47 40.15 21.68 0.55
CA THR A 47 40.08 23.13 0.30
C THR A 47 40.57 23.56 -1.08
N ASN A 48 41.01 22.63 -1.93
CA ASN A 48 41.68 22.93 -3.21
C ASN A 48 40.72 23.04 -4.40
N HIS A 49 39.51 23.52 -4.17
CA HIS A 49 38.51 23.75 -5.21
C HIS A 49 37.82 25.09 -4.98
N ASP A 50 37.21 25.64 -6.03
CA ASP A 50 36.42 26.86 -5.92
C ASP A 50 34.95 26.49 -5.64
N PRO A 51 34.46 26.61 -4.39
CA PRO A 51 33.09 26.26 -4.05
C PRO A 51 32.07 27.17 -4.74
N VAL A 52 32.46 28.40 -5.11
CA VAL A 52 31.56 29.35 -5.78
C VAL A 52 31.35 28.94 -7.24
N ALA A 53 32.42 28.52 -7.93
CA ALA A 53 32.32 28.02 -9.30
C ALA A 53 31.52 26.70 -9.36
N MET A 54 31.75 25.78 -8.42
CA MET A 54 31.02 24.51 -8.36
C MET A 54 29.53 24.72 -8.02
N HIS A 55 29.21 25.67 -7.12
CA HIS A 55 27.82 26.05 -6.84
C HIS A 55 27.13 26.65 -8.06
N ALA A 56 27.82 27.47 -8.87
CA ALA A 56 27.26 28.02 -10.10
C ALA A 56 26.96 26.92 -11.14
N ILE A 57 27.83 25.91 -11.28
CA ILE A 57 27.58 24.74 -12.14
C ILE A 57 26.37 23.94 -11.63
N PHE A 58 26.28 23.75 -10.32
CA PHE A 58 25.12 23.13 -9.68
C PHE A 58 23.82 23.87 -10.00
N ASP A 59 23.76 25.19 -9.78
CA ASP A 59 22.57 26.01 -9.99
C ASP A 59 22.12 26.01 -11.46
N GLU A 60 23.05 26.05 -12.41
CA GLU A 60 22.75 26.11 -13.85
C GLU A 60 22.42 24.72 -14.45
N SER A 61 23.02 23.64 -13.94
CA SER A 61 22.78 22.28 -14.44
C SER A 61 21.63 21.54 -13.74
N GLY A 62 21.18 22.04 -12.57
CA GLY A 62 20.20 21.35 -11.72
C GLY A 62 20.74 20.09 -11.05
N GLY A 63 22.07 19.91 -11.01
CA GLY A 63 22.74 18.77 -10.37
C GLY A 63 22.90 18.93 -8.86
N THR A 64 24.06 18.56 -8.34
CA THR A 64 24.41 18.80 -6.92
C THR A 64 25.85 19.26 -6.82
N PHE A 65 26.14 20.01 -5.76
CA PHE A 65 27.50 20.22 -5.31
C PHE A 65 27.67 19.58 -3.93
N SER A 66 28.68 18.73 -3.78
CA SER A 66 29.02 18.09 -2.51
C SER A 66 30.45 18.44 -2.10
N PHE A 67 30.57 19.09 -0.95
CA PHE A 67 31.83 19.39 -0.29
C PHE A 67 32.24 18.20 0.56
N ILE A 68 33.40 17.61 0.27
CA ILE A 68 33.90 16.38 0.90
C ILE A 68 35.17 16.73 1.70
N GLU A 69 35.06 16.74 3.02
CA GLU A 69 36.19 17.01 3.93
C GLU A 69 36.94 15.75 4.35
N SER A 70 36.31 14.59 4.24
CA SER A 70 36.87 13.31 4.68
C SER A 70 36.45 12.16 3.76
N TYR A 71 37.17 11.04 3.82
CA TYR A 71 36.83 9.85 3.04
C TYR A 71 35.45 9.27 3.41
N GLU A 72 35.03 9.43 4.66
CA GLU A 72 33.74 8.92 5.15
C GLU A 72 32.55 9.63 4.48
N MET A 73 32.69 10.92 4.14
CA MET A 73 31.67 11.71 3.45
C MET A 73 31.50 11.36 1.96
N VAL A 74 32.43 10.58 1.40
CA VAL A 74 32.39 10.19 -0.03
C VAL A 74 31.15 9.35 -0.31
N GLN A 75 30.80 8.41 0.57
CA GLN A 75 29.63 7.56 0.38
C GLN A 75 28.32 8.36 0.35
N ASP A 76 28.14 9.29 1.30
CA ASP A 76 26.96 10.15 1.37
C ASP A 76 26.87 11.10 0.18
N ALA A 77 28.00 11.68 -0.24
CA ALA A 77 28.07 12.54 -1.41
C ALA A 77 27.69 11.78 -2.69
N PHE A 78 28.23 10.58 -2.90
CA PHE A 78 27.90 9.76 -4.06
C PHE A 78 26.47 9.24 -4.03
N ALA A 79 25.94 8.84 -2.87
CA ALA A 79 24.54 8.43 -2.72
C ALA A 79 23.58 9.57 -3.08
N SER A 80 23.90 10.81 -2.66
CA SER A 80 23.16 12.02 -3.03
C SER A 80 23.19 12.31 -4.53
N CYS A 81 24.26 11.93 -5.24
CA CYS A 81 24.39 12.18 -6.67
C CYS A 81 23.80 11.08 -7.56
N LEU A 82 23.97 9.81 -7.16
CA LEU A 82 23.61 8.66 -8.00
C LEU A 82 22.18 8.13 -7.76
N GLY A 83 21.58 8.45 -6.60
CA GLY A 83 20.30 7.87 -6.16
C GLY A 83 19.11 8.81 -6.17
N ARG A 84 19.24 10.06 -6.64
CA ARG A 84 18.17 11.05 -6.52
C ARG A 84 17.17 10.95 -7.66
N TYR A 85 16.00 10.43 -7.31
CA TYR A 85 14.76 10.80 -7.98
C TYR A 85 14.56 12.32 -7.89
N GLY A 86 14.00 12.93 -8.93
CA GLY A 86 13.71 14.36 -8.92
C GLY A 86 12.79 14.68 -7.75
N SER A 87 13.31 15.30 -6.69
CA SER A 87 12.57 15.58 -5.48
C SER A 87 12.49 17.07 -5.19
N GLU A 88 11.34 17.49 -4.71
CA GLU A 88 11.04 18.89 -4.38
C GLU A 88 10.49 18.96 -2.96
N ILE A 89 11.03 19.88 -2.16
CA ILE A 89 10.49 20.24 -0.85
C ILE A 89 9.86 21.62 -0.99
N SER A 90 8.59 21.73 -0.60
CA SER A 90 7.79 22.95 -0.67
C SER A 90 7.06 23.18 0.66
N ASP A 91 6.24 24.23 0.72
CA ASP A 91 5.43 24.59 1.89
C ASP A 91 6.24 24.67 3.19
N GLN A 92 7.34 25.42 3.18
CA GLN A 92 8.22 25.60 4.36
C GLN A 92 8.77 24.27 4.95
N GLY A 93 8.85 23.21 4.16
CA GLY A 93 9.29 21.89 4.61
C GLY A 93 8.15 20.96 5.04
N CYS A 94 6.89 21.38 4.92
CA CYS A 94 5.72 20.57 5.25
C CYS A 94 5.30 19.62 4.12
N GLN A 95 5.72 19.87 2.87
CA GLN A 95 5.39 19.05 1.72
C GLN A 95 6.65 18.62 0.96
N ALA A 96 6.75 17.34 0.64
CA ALA A 96 7.80 16.80 -0.21
C ALA A 96 7.20 15.93 -1.33
N VAL A 97 7.73 16.06 -2.55
CA VAL A 97 7.33 15.27 -3.71
C VAL A 97 8.56 14.57 -4.28
N ILE A 98 8.43 13.30 -4.62
CA ILE A 98 9.49 12.50 -5.25
C ILE A 98 8.97 11.99 -6.61
N ASN A 99 9.60 12.42 -7.70
CA ASN A 99 9.31 11.99 -9.06
C ASN A 99 10.15 10.78 -9.42
N VAL A 100 9.54 9.60 -9.34
CA VAL A 100 10.24 8.32 -9.50
C VAL A 100 10.47 7.95 -10.97
N GLY A 101 9.68 8.51 -11.88
CA GLY A 101 9.72 8.19 -13.31
C GLY A 101 8.85 6.97 -13.66
N ASP A 102 9.17 6.32 -14.77
CA ASP A 102 8.47 5.13 -15.24
C ASP A 102 8.89 3.90 -14.43
N PHE A 103 7.93 3.03 -14.12
CA PHE A 103 8.17 1.74 -13.48
C PHE A 103 7.96 0.62 -14.50
N TYR A 104 8.89 -0.33 -14.50
CA TYR A 104 8.69 -1.61 -15.16
C TYR A 104 8.10 -2.63 -14.19
N ALA A 105 7.44 -3.67 -14.72
CA ALA A 105 6.87 -4.71 -13.88
C ALA A 105 7.94 -5.33 -12.97
N VAL A 106 7.60 -5.53 -11.69
CA VAL A 106 8.47 -6.13 -10.64
C VAL A 106 9.56 -5.18 -10.10
N GLU A 107 9.67 -3.95 -10.59
CA GLU A 107 10.60 -3.00 -9.99
C GLU A 107 10.11 -2.53 -8.61
N GLU A 108 10.97 -2.68 -7.61
CA GLU A 108 10.78 -2.15 -6.26
C GLU A 108 11.77 -1.01 -6.04
N LYS A 109 11.30 0.11 -5.48
CA LYS A 109 12.13 1.26 -5.13
C LYS A 109 12.02 1.52 -3.63
N GLU A 110 13.16 1.66 -2.99
CA GLU A 110 13.25 2.05 -1.59
C GLU A 110 13.60 3.54 -1.49
N PHE A 111 12.92 4.25 -0.60
CA PHE A 111 13.14 5.68 -0.37
C PHE A 111 13.54 5.90 1.08
N LEU A 112 14.62 6.65 1.30
CA LEU A 112 15.02 7.11 2.62
C LEU A 112 14.55 8.55 2.81
N ILE A 113 13.75 8.79 3.86
CA ILE A 113 13.23 10.11 4.20
C ILE A 113 13.79 10.51 5.57
N ASN A 114 14.50 11.65 5.62
CA ASN A 114 14.94 12.23 6.87
C ASN A 114 13.90 13.24 7.37
N LEU A 115 13.39 13.05 8.59
CA LEU A 115 12.35 13.88 9.20
C LEU A 115 12.86 14.57 10.44
N SER A 116 12.78 15.89 10.46
CA SER A 116 13.03 16.70 11.64
C SER A 116 11.76 16.79 12.49
N VAL A 117 11.66 15.98 13.54
CA VAL A 117 10.51 16.00 14.46
C VAL A 117 10.79 16.95 15.63
N PRO A 118 10.06 18.07 15.76
CA PRO A 118 10.26 19.01 16.86
C PRO A 118 9.76 18.42 18.19
N VAL A 119 10.44 18.75 19.29
CA VAL A 119 10.02 18.35 20.64
C VAL A 119 8.87 19.25 21.09
N LEU A 120 7.65 18.70 21.17
CA LEU A 120 6.51 19.40 21.75
C LEU A 120 6.74 19.59 23.26
N ARG A 121 6.97 20.83 23.70
CA ARG A 121 7.01 21.18 25.13
C ARG A 121 5.63 21.65 25.55
N VAL A 122 4.80 20.76 26.08
CA VAL A 122 3.51 21.16 26.68
C VAL A 122 3.59 20.98 28.19
N ALA A 123 3.16 22.03 28.89
CA ALA A 123 3.04 22.06 30.34
C ALA A 123 2.09 20.94 30.81
N VAL A 124 2.40 20.43 32.00
CA VAL A 124 1.60 19.47 32.76
C VAL A 124 0.15 19.97 32.75
N ASP A 125 -0.71 19.31 31.99
CA ASP A 125 -2.11 19.03 32.33
C ASP A 125 -2.75 18.21 31.19
N GLU A 126 -3.39 17.14 31.62
CA GLU A 126 -4.22 16.20 30.87
C GLU A 126 -3.47 15.13 30.04
N GLU A 127 -3.52 13.91 30.59
CA GLU A 127 -3.22 12.61 29.99
C GLU A 127 -4.09 12.37 28.75
N ASN A 128 -3.78 13.08 27.67
CA ASN A 128 -4.37 12.85 26.38
C ASN A 128 -3.29 12.22 25.49
N ASP A 129 -3.61 11.06 24.92
CA ASP A 129 -2.80 10.30 23.96
C ASP A 129 -2.67 11.11 22.65
N ARG A 130 -1.99 12.27 22.73
CA ARG A 130 -1.82 13.22 21.63
C ARG A 130 -0.84 12.61 20.62
N LYS A 131 -1.40 11.82 19.70
CA LYS A 131 -0.67 11.30 18.55
C LYS A 131 -0.32 12.46 17.61
N THR A 132 0.97 12.75 17.47
CA THR A 132 1.48 13.68 16.46
C THR A 132 1.60 12.93 15.13
N SER A 133 0.82 13.32 14.12
CA SER A 133 1.01 12.82 12.76
C SER A 133 2.35 13.30 12.24
N LEU A 134 3.23 12.37 11.82
CA LEU A 134 4.57 12.71 11.33
C LEU A 134 4.59 12.86 9.80
N LEU A 135 3.89 11.98 9.09
CA LEU A 135 3.83 11.96 7.64
C LEU A 135 2.46 11.51 7.14
N ASP A 136 1.98 12.17 6.10
CA ASP A 136 0.91 11.68 5.23
C ASP A 136 1.52 11.39 3.85
N ILE A 137 1.45 10.13 3.41
CA ILE A 137 2.12 9.65 2.19
C ILE A 137 1.07 9.42 1.11
N LEU A 138 1.19 10.17 0.01
CA LEU A 138 0.36 10.00 -1.18
C LEU A 138 1.19 9.49 -2.36
N CYS A 139 0.89 8.27 -2.81
CA CYS A 139 1.45 7.73 -4.05
C CYS A 139 0.44 7.83 -5.20
N SER A 140 0.89 8.33 -6.35
CA SER A 140 0.09 8.32 -7.58
C SER A 140 0.95 8.10 -8.82
N TYR A 141 0.41 7.37 -9.79
CA TYR A 141 1.06 7.08 -11.06
C TYR A 141 0.11 7.38 -12.23
N ARG A 142 0.66 7.48 -13.44
CA ARG A 142 -0.14 7.53 -14.67
C ARG A 142 -0.20 6.13 -15.23
N ASP A 143 -1.40 5.58 -15.35
CA ASP A 143 -1.59 4.26 -15.94
C ASP A 143 -1.28 4.29 -17.44
N VAL A 144 -0.53 3.30 -17.92
CA VAL A 144 -0.01 3.26 -19.29
C VAL A 144 -1.12 3.04 -20.32
N VAL A 145 -2.19 2.35 -19.93
CA VAL A 145 -3.29 1.96 -20.83
C VAL A 145 -4.37 3.04 -20.87
N SER A 146 -4.92 3.40 -19.71
CA SER A 146 -5.98 4.41 -19.56
C SER A 146 -5.47 5.85 -19.70
N LYS A 147 -4.15 6.09 -19.54
CA LYS A 147 -3.50 7.41 -19.49
C LYS A 147 -3.97 8.33 -18.36
N GLU A 148 -4.82 7.83 -17.46
CA GLU A 148 -5.34 8.56 -16.32
C GLU A 148 -4.42 8.45 -15.09
N ARG A 149 -4.58 9.39 -14.14
CA ARG A 149 -3.82 9.38 -12.88
C ARG A 149 -4.50 8.50 -11.85
N VAL A 150 -3.82 7.44 -11.42
CA VAL A 150 -4.27 6.53 -10.36
C VAL A 150 -3.60 6.91 -9.04
N ARG A 151 -4.39 6.98 -7.97
CA ARG A 151 -3.88 7.18 -6.59
C ARG A 151 -3.98 5.85 -5.85
N VAL A 152 -2.85 5.28 -5.44
CA VAL A 152 -2.74 3.90 -4.93
C VAL A 152 -3.59 3.70 -3.68
N GLU A 153 -3.46 4.59 -2.70
CA GLU A 153 -4.09 4.44 -1.39
C GLU A 153 -5.52 5.04 -1.32
N ARG A 154 -6.00 5.68 -2.39
CA ARG A 154 -7.25 6.45 -2.36
C ARG A 154 -8.45 5.60 -2.02
N ASN A 155 -8.55 4.41 -2.60
CA ASN A 155 -9.68 3.52 -2.36
C ASN A 155 -9.68 3.02 -0.91
N ARG A 156 -8.50 2.66 -0.38
CA ARG A 156 -8.35 2.24 1.02
C ARG A 156 -8.76 3.36 1.98
N LEU A 157 -8.28 4.58 1.76
CA LEU A 157 -8.62 5.74 2.60
C LEU A 157 -10.12 6.04 2.54
N SER A 158 -10.70 6.05 1.33
CA SER A 158 -12.15 6.26 1.15
C SER A 158 -13.00 5.21 1.88
N ALA A 159 -12.56 3.94 1.87
CA ALA A 159 -13.23 2.87 2.60
C ALA A 159 -13.07 3.03 4.12
N ALA A 160 -11.84 3.27 4.60
CA ALA A 160 -11.53 3.42 6.01
C ALA A 160 -12.27 4.61 6.64
N GLU A 161 -12.29 5.77 5.97
CA GLU A 161 -13.10 6.93 6.33
C GLU A 161 -14.58 6.59 6.34
N GLY A 162 -15.07 5.91 5.30
CA GLY A 162 -16.46 5.50 5.20
C GLY A 162 -16.90 4.61 6.36
N ILE A 163 -16.07 3.64 6.75
CA ILE A 163 -16.30 2.75 7.88
C ILE A 163 -16.27 3.53 9.21
N ALA A 164 -15.31 4.44 9.39
CA ALA A 164 -15.18 5.24 10.60
C ALA A 164 -16.34 6.23 10.78
N GLU A 165 -16.81 6.85 9.69
CA GLU A 165 -17.95 7.75 9.69
C GLU A 165 -19.26 6.99 9.93
N ALA A 166 -19.43 5.81 9.30
CA ALA A 166 -20.59 4.94 9.50
C ALA A 166 -20.79 4.54 10.98
N GLN A 167 -19.73 4.54 11.80
CA GLN A 167 -19.84 4.28 13.24
C GLN A 167 -20.56 5.40 14.02
N ARG A 168 -20.54 6.64 13.51
CA ARG A 168 -20.97 7.85 14.22
C ARG A 168 -22.34 8.36 13.80
N ILE A 169 -22.89 7.87 12.68
CA ILE A 169 -24.17 8.32 12.12
C ILE A 169 -25.28 7.27 12.29
N ALA A 170 -26.52 7.65 12.01
CA ALA A 170 -27.67 6.75 12.10
C ALA A 170 -27.56 5.60 11.09
N GLU A 171 -28.14 4.44 11.41
CA GLU A 171 -28.00 3.23 10.59
C GLU A 171 -28.41 3.41 9.13
N THR A 172 -29.50 4.13 8.86
CA THR A 172 -29.96 4.41 7.49
C THR A 172 -28.94 5.26 6.73
N ASP A 173 -28.48 6.37 7.34
CA ASP A 173 -27.50 7.27 6.73
C ASP A 173 -26.14 6.57 6.53
N ALA A 174 -25.77 5.70 7.46
CA ALA A 174 -24.59 4.84 7.35
C ALA A 174 -24.65 3.95 6.11
N ARG A 175 -25.81 3.36 5.81
CA ARG A 175 -25.97 2.51 4.62
C ARG A 175 -25.84 3.31 3.33
N ASP A 176 -26.44 4.49 3.26
CA ASP A 176 -26.36 5.35 2.09
C ASP A 176 -24.93 5.85 1.86
N LEU A 177 -24.24 6.23 2.94
CA LEU A 177 -22.82 6.60 2.91
C LEU A 177 -21.95 5.45 2.39
N LEU A 178 -22.09 4.25 2.96
CA LEU A 178 -21.29 3.08 2.58
C LEU A 178 -21.58 2.67 1.13
N THR A 179 -22.84 2.76 0.70
CA THR A 179 -23.24 2.52 -0.70
C THR A 179 -22.55 3.53 -1.63
N ARG A 180 -22.55 4.82 -1.29
CA ARG A 180 -21.87 5.87 -2.06
C ARG A 180 -20.36 5.65 -2.12
N ARG A 181 -19.73 5.28 -1.01
CA ARG A 181 -18.29 4.98 -0.97
C ARG A 181 -17.95 3.77 -1.84
N ARG A 182 -18.77 2.70 -1.77
CA ARG A 182 -18.62 1.50 -2.60
C ARG A 182 -18.74 1.81 -4.09
N THR A 183 -19.77 2.55 -4.52
CA THR A 183 -19.93 2.93 -5.93
C THR A 183 -18.79 3.82 -6.42
N GLY A 184 -18.28 4.72 -5.57
CA GLY A 184 -17.10 5.53 -5.86
C GLY A 184 -15.83 4.70 -6.07
N ILE A 185 -15.59 3.70 -5.22
CA ILE A 185 -14.46 2.76 -5.38
C ILE A 185 -14.62 1.96 -6.66
N ARG A 186 -15.79 1.39 -6.91
CA ARG A 186 -16.09 0.60 -8.11
C ARG A 186 -15.87 1.38 -9.42
N ALA A 187 -16.16 2.69 -9.40
CA ALA A 187 -15.96 3.57 -10.55
C ALA A 187 -14.51 4.03 -10.74
N SER A 188 -13.60 3.71 -9.80
CA SER A 188 -12.19 4.07 -9.92
C SER A 188 -11.48 3.24 -10.98
N ILE A 189 -10.41 3.81 -11.55
CA ILE A 189 -9.58 3.16 -12.58
C ILE A 189 -9.00 1.84 -12.06
N SER A 190 -8.49 1.81 -10.82
CA SER A 190 -7.92 0.59 -10.24
C SER A 190 -8.97 -0.52 -10.14
N ALA A 191 -10.19 -0.19 -9.68
CA ALA A 191 -11.27 -1.16 -9.61
C ALA A 191 -11.75 -1.63 -10.99
N GLN A 192 -11.81 -0.73 -11.97
CA GLN A 192 -12.13 -1.06 -13.36
C GLN A 192 -11.05 -1.94 -14.02
N ALA A 193 -9.79 -1.79 -13.61
CA ALA A 193 -8.68 -2.67 -13.98
C ALA A 193 -8.72 -4.03 -13.24
N GLY A 194 -9.66 -4.22 -12.31
CA GLY A 194 -9.87 -5.47 -11.60
C GLY A 194 -8.85 -5.74 -10.48
N ASP A 195 -8.29 -4.68 -9.87
CA ASP A 195 -7.33 -4.86 -8.79
C ASP A 195 -7.96 -5.57 -7.57
N CYS A 196 -7.22 -6.51 -6.99
CA CYS A 196 -7.70 -7.32 -5.88
C CYS A 196 -8.06 -6.49 -4.64
N LEU A 197 -7.35 -5.38 -4.40
CA LEU A 197 -7.59 -4.52 -3.25
C LEU A 197 -8.96 -3.84 -3.36
N SER A 198 -9.30 -3.22 -4.51
CA SER A 198 -10.62 -2.59 -4.66
C SER A 198 -11.77 -3.60 -4.58
N ILE A 199 -11.61 -4.81 -5.14
CA ILE A 199 -12.62 -5.88 -5.05
C ILE A 199 -12.88 -6.25 -3.57
N TRP A 200 -11.81 -6.35 -2.78
CA TRP A 200 -11.93 -6.63 -1.35
C TRP A 200 -12.59 -5.47 -0.60
N LEU A 201 -12.19 -4.22 -0.86
CA LEU A 201 -12.78 -3.03 -0.24
C LEU A 201 -14.28 -2.91 -0.54
N GLU A 202 -14.70 -3.19 -1.79
CA GLU A 202 -16.12 -3.23 -2.15
C GLU A 202 -16.90 -4.27 -1.33
N SER A 203 -16.30 -5.44 -1.13
CA SER A 203 -16.89 -6.53 -0.35
C SER A 203 -16.98 -6.18 1.13
N GLU A 204 -15.94 -5.56 1.70
CA GLU A 204 -15.93 -5.12 3.09
C GLU A 204 -16.96 -4.00 3.35
N LEU A 205 -17.07 -3.01 2.46
CA LEU A 205 -18.06 -1.95 2.58
C LEU A 205 -19.48 -2.49 2.46
N LYS A 206 -19.73 -3.43 1.54
CA LYS A 206 -21.03 -4.10 1.41
C LYS A 206 -21.40 -4.89 2.67
N GLU A 207 -20.43 -5.56 3.25
CA GLU A 207 -20.67 -6.33 4.47
C GLU A 207 -20.85 -5.41 5.70
N THR A 208 -20.14 -4.28 5.75
CA THR A 208 -20.37 -3.22 6.75
C THR A 208 -21.79 -2.66 6.63
N GLU A 209 -22.23 -2.36 5.42
CA GLU A 209 -23.59 -1.88 5.11
C GLU A 209 -24.65 -2.87 5.62
N ARG A 210 -24.45 -4.17 5.35
CA ARG A 210 -25.35 -5.24 5.84
C ARG A 210 -25.44 -5.25 7.36
N ARG A 211 -24.32 -5.11 8.07
CA ARG A 211 -24.28 -5.08 9.54
C ARG A 211 -24.81 -3.78 10.15
N MET A 212 -24.91 -2.72 9.36
CA MET A 212 -25.63 -1.48 9.70
C MET A 212 -27.13 -1.53 9.34
N GLY A 213 -27.67 -2.70 9.00
CA GLY A 213 -29.05 -2.84 8.54
C GLY A 213 -30.14 -2.46 9.56
N SER A 214 -29.84 -2.53 10.85
CA SER A 214 -30.75 -2.12 11.92
C SER A 214 -29.96 -1.84 13.21
N ARG A 215 -30.54 -1.06 14.12
CA ARG A 215 -29.93 -0.76 15.43
C ARG A 215 -29.56 -2.02 16.22
N GLN A 216 -30.37 -3.06 16.15
CA GLN A 216 -30.12 -4.33 16.85
C GLN A 216 -28.96 -5.11 16.20
N LEU A 217 -28.89 -5.16 14.88
CA LEU A 217 -27.82 -5.85 14.16
C LEU A 217 -26.48 -5.10 14.31
N HIS A 218 -26.52 -3.77 14.25
CA HIS A 218 -25.38 -2.91 14.52
C HIS A 218 -24.86 -3.15 15.94
N SER A 219 -25.76 -3.17 16.94
CA SER A 219 -25.37 -3.41 18.33
C SER A 219 -24.79 -4.80 18.57
N ARG A 220 -25.40 -5.85 17.99
CA ARG A 220 -25.01 -7.26 18.21
C ARG A 220 -23.73 -7.66 17.49
N ALA A 221 -23.54 -7.18 16.26
CA ALA A 221 -22.44 -7.63 15.39
C ALA A 221 -21.73 -6.47 14.68
N GLY A 222 -22.44 -5.40 14.30
CA GLY A 222 -21.87 -4.30 13.53
C GLY A 222 -20.81 -3.50 14.27
N ARG A 223 -20.98 -3.19 15.57
CA ARG A 223 -20.01 -2.43 16.36
C ARG A 223 -18.64 -3.10 16.41
N ALA A 224 -18.62 -4.38 16.80
CA ALA A 224 -17.39 -5.16 16.83
C ALA A 224 -16.78 -5.25 15.44
N TYR A 225 -17.60 -5.39 14.39
CA TYR A 225 -17.17 -5.42 13.01
C TYR A 225 -16.59 -4.09 12.51
N VAL A 226 -17.19 -2.95 12.78
CA VAL A 226 -16.62 -1.67 12.36
C VAL A 226 -15.32 -1.38 13.09
N LEU A 227 -15.25 -1.63 14.39
CA LEU A 227 -14.05 -1.36 15.20
C LEU A 227 -12.80 -2.10 14.70
N SER A 228 -12.85 -3.41 14.45
CA SER A 228 -11.68 -4.07 13.86
C SER A 228 -11.50 -3.83 12.36
N GLY A 229 -12.49 -3.27 11.63
CA GLY A 229 -12.27 -2.78 10.26
C GLY A 229 -11.41 -1.52 10.30
N MET A 230 -11.81 -0.56 11.15
CA MET A 230 -11.02 0.64 11.45
C MET A 230 -9.60 0.29 11.90
N SER A 231 -9.45 -0.68 12.83
CA SER A 231 -8.13 -1.13 13.28
C SER A 231 -7.30 -1.75 12.15
N SER A 232 -7.90 -2.61 11.32
CA SER A 232 -7.21 -3.25 10.19
C SER A 232 -6.67 -2.23 9.20
N HIS A 233 -7.47 -1.23 8.80
CA HIS A 233 -7.03 -0.17 7.91
C HIS A 233 -6.00 0.77 8.55
N ALA A 234 -6.14 1.10 9.83
CA ALA A 234 -5.24 2.01 10.54
C ALA A 234 -3.81 1.44 10.62
N TYR A 235 -3.68 0.13 10.79
CA TYR A 235 -2.38 -0.54 10.88
C TYR A 235 -1.96 -1.27 9.60
N GLN A 236 -2.79 -1.26 8.55
CA GLN A 236 -2.63 -2.11 7.36
C GLN A 236 -2.29 -3.56 7.74
N ARG A 237 -3.12 -4.14 8.61
CA ARG A 237 -2.94 -5.49 9.16
C ARG A 237 -4.09 -6.40 8.77
N ALA A 238 -3.77 -7.64 8.44
CA ALA A 238 -4.76 -8.67 8.17
C ALA A 238 -5.70 -8.84 9.36
N THR A 239 -6.99 -9.01 9.09
CA THR A 239 -7.98 -9.33 10.12
C THR A 239 -8.32 -10.81 10.07
N ALA A 240 -8.50 -11.43 11.24
CA ALA A 240 -8.92 -12.84 11.37
C ALA A 240 -10.41 -13.05 11.05
N ARG A 241 -11.10 -12.00 10.59
CA ARG A 241 -12.48 -12.10 10.17
C ARG A 241 -12.53 -12.83 8.84
N GLY A 242 -12.98 -14.09 8.88
CA GLY A 242 -13.32 -14.80 7.65
C GLY A 242 -14.29 -13.95 6.81
N SER A 243 -14.07 -13.94 5.49
CA SER A 243 -15.01 -13.40 4.50
C SER A 243 -16.40 -14.05 4.63
N VAL A 244 -16.43 -15.27 5.18
CA VAL A 244 -17.63 -16.02 5.55
C VAL A 244 -17.43 -16.50 6.98
N VAL A 245 -18.33 -16.14 7.89
CA VAL A 245 -18.41 -16.77 9.22
C VAL A 245 -19.40 -17.92 9.10
N PRO A 246 -18.97 -19.20 9.20
CA PRO A 246 -19.90 -20.32 9.38
C PRO A 246 -20.68 -20.08 10.69
N GLY A 247 -22.00 -20.02 10.60
CA GLY A 247 -22.88 -19.77 11.77
C GLY A 247 -23.50 -18.37 11.85
N ALA A 248 -23.23 -17.48 10.87
CA ALA A 248 -23.99 -16.24 10.68
C ALA A 248 -25.07 -16.35 9.59
N GLU A 249 -25.47 -17.58 9.24
CA GLU A 249 -26.70 -17.81 8.49
C GLU A 249 -27.88 -17.57 9.43
N ALA A 250 -28.62 -16.48 9.18
CA ALA A 250 -29.97 -16.39 9.68
C ALA A 250 -30.72 -17.62 9.17
N GLN A 251 -31.41 -18.33 10.08
CA GLN A 251 -32.31 -19.45 9.79
C GLN A 251 -33.01 -19.24 8.45
N ARG A 252 -32.65 -20.05 7.46
CA ARG A 252 -33.59 -20.34 6.38
C ARG A 252 -34.46 -21.46 6.90
N ASP A 253 -35.73 -21.12 7.15
CA ASP A 253 -36.75 -22.12 7.37
C ASP A 253 -36.72 -23.11 6.20
N THR A 254 -36.57 -24.38 6.57
CA THR A 254 -36.60 -25.52 5.67
C THR A 254 -38.02 -25.72 5.17
N SER A 255 -38.27 -25.49 3.88
CA SER A 255 -39.27 -26.26 3.13
C SER A 255 -39.03 -26.18 1.62
N SER A 256 -38.80 -27.35 1.03
CA SER A 256 -39.05 -27.73 -0.37
C SER A 256 -38.40 -26.92 -1.50
N ALA A 257 -37.25 -27.45 -1.95
CA ALA A 257 -36.88 -27.74 -3.34
C ALA A 257 -37.37 -26.82 -4.48
N SER A 258 -36.48 -25.90 -4.90
CA SER A 258 -36.13 -25.69 -6.31
C SER A 258 -34.84 -24.87 -6.37
N ALA A 259 -33.70 -25.56 -6.42
CA ALA A 259 -32.41 -24.94 -6.62
C ALA A 259 -32.21 -24.70 -8.12
N VAL A 260 -32.31 -23.44 -8.55
CA VAL A 260 -31.66 -22.99 -9.78
C VAL A 260 -30.18 -22.80 -9.46
N PRO A 261 -29.25 -23.56 -10.06
CA PRO A 261 -27.84 -23.37 -9.82
C PRO A 261 -27.37 -22.18 -10.65
N THR A 262 -27.14 -21.03 -10.02
CA THR A 262 -26.31 -19.99 -10.64
C THR A 262 -24.86 -20.46 -10.59
N ASN A 263 -24.47 -21.18 -11.64
CA ASN A 263 -23.10 -21.37 -12.06
C ASN A 263 -22.46 -19.99 -12.26
N LEU A 264 -21.75 -19.51 -11.25
CA LEU A 264 -20.59 -18.64 -11.44
C LEU A 264 -19.40 -19.54 -11.21
N SER A 265 -18.72 -19.86 -12.31
CA SER A 265 -17.48 -20.63 -12.33
C SER A 265 -16.58 -20.21 -11.18
N ALA A 266 -16.20 -21.18 -10.36
CA ALA A 266 -15.21 -20.99 -9.32
C ALA A 266 -13.95 -20.37 -9.96
N PRO A 267 -13.45 -19.22 -9.48
CA PRO A 267 -12.07 -18.86 -9.80
C PRO A 267 -11.18 -19.91 -9.15
N ASP A 268 -10.18 -20.35 -9.89
CA ASP A 268 -9.31 -21.46 -9.55
C ASP A 268 -8.88 -21.48 -8.08
N ALA A 269 -8.92 -22.68 -7.48
CA ALA A 269 -8.59 -22.97 -6.09
C ALA A 269 -7.13 -22.63 -5.68
N ASN A 270 -6.37 -21.96 -6.54
CA ASN A 270 -5.03 -21.43 -6.27
C ASN A 270 -5.01 -19.95 -5.84
N ASN A 271 -6.16 -19.26 -5.82
CA ASN A 271 -6.25 -17.88 -5.35
C ASN A 271 -7.15 -17.77 -4.12
N ALA A 272 -6.82 -18.51 -3.07
CA ALA A 272 -7.52 -18.43 -1.80
C ALA A 272 -7.34 -17.02 -1.21
N SER A 273 -8.36 -16.16 -1.38
CA SER A 273 -8.71 -14.96 -0.60
C SER A 273 -7.73 -14.61 0.54
N PHE A 274 -6.56 -14.08 0.19
CA PHE A 274 -5.67 -13.51 1.18
C PHE A 274 -6.26 -12.18 1.64
N SER A 275 -6.57 -12.06 2.93
CA SER A 275 -7.06 -10.82 3.57
C SER A 275 -6.18 -9.63 3.12
N ALA A 276 -6.77 -8.47 2.84
CA ALA A 276 -6.15 -7.40 2.02
C ALA A 276 -4.92 -6.68 2.58
N TYR A 277 -4.26 -7.25 3.59
CA TYR A 277 -2.94 -6.80 4.07
C TYR A 277 -2.02 -7.97 4.39
N THR A 278 -2.39 -9.17 3.96
CA THR A 278 -1.61 -10.35 4.29
C THR A 278 -0.45 -10.51 3.32
N THR A 279 0.75 -10.36 3.84
CA THR A 279 2.01 -10.59 3.13
C THR A 279 2.19 -12.08 2.79
N PRO A 280 2.99 -12.40 1.75
CA PRO A 280 3.34 -13.78 1.41
C PRO A 280 3.94 -14.57 2.60
N ASN A 281 4.72 -13.92 3.46
CA ASN A 281 5.30 -14.56 4.65
C ASN A 281 4.25 -14.91 5.71
N MET A 282 3.28 -14.03 5.94
CA MET A 282 2.13 -14.37 6.80
C MET A 282 1.33 -15.52 6.19
N ALA A 283 1.24 -15.59 4.86
CA ALA A 283 0.58 -16.70 4.16
C ALA A 283 1.22 -18.04 4.45
N HIS A 284 2.53 -18.07 4.24
CA HIS A 284 3.33 -19.25 4.45
C HIS A 284 3.26 -19.71 5.91
N MET A 285 3.25 -18.77 6.86
CA MET A 285 3.12 -19.08 8.29
C MET A 285 1.78 -19.75 8.63
N VAL A 286 0.65 -19.21 8.13
CA VAL A 286 -0.69 -19.76 8.38
C VAL A 286 -0.83 -21.16 7.76
N ASN A 287 -0.40 -21.32 6.50
CA ASN A 287 -0.42 -22.62 5.82
C ASN A 287 0.42 -23.67 6.57
N LYS A 288 1.62 -23.28 7.02
CA LYS A 288 2.49 -24.16 7.82
C LYS A 288 1.85 -24.54 9.16
N SER A 289 1.20 -23.58 9.83
CA SER A 289 0.47 -23.84 11.09
C SER A 289 -0.69 -24.81 10.89
N MET A 290 -1.48 -24.66 9.81
CA MET A 290 -2.58 -25.57 9.49
C MET A 290 -2.09 -26.99 9.20
N GLN A 291 -1.00 -27.15 8.44
CA GLN A 291 -0.40 -28.46 8.17
C GLN A 291 0.09 -29.15 9.46
N LEU A 292 0.75 -28.40 10.34
CA LEU A 292 1.20 -28.92 11.64
C LEU A 292 0.01 -29.32 12.54
N ASN A 293 -1.06 -28.54 12.53
CA ASN A 293 -2.25 -28.87 13.32
C ASN A 293 -3.00 -30.11 12.77
N GLN A 294 -3.03 -30.29 11.44
CA GLN A 294 -3.59 -31.49 10.81
C GLN A 294 -2.78 -32.75 11.11
N SER A 295 -1.44 -32.65 11.16
CA SER A 295 -0.57 -33.77 11.56
C SER A 295 -0.70 -34.18 13.03
N ARG A 296 -1.40 -33.38 13.85
CA ARG A 296 -1.59 -33.61 15.30
C ARG A 296 -2.99 -34.15 15.64
N ALA A 297 -3.88 -34.31 14.66
CA ALA A 297 -5.20 -34.88 14.89
C ALA A 297 -5.07 -36.37 15.30
N PRO A 298 -5.68 -36.82 16.42
CA PRO A 298 -5.62 -38.21 16.84
C PRO A 298 -6.32 -39.11 15.81
N ALA A 299 -5.71 -40.27 15.51
CA ALA A 299 -6.26 -41.26 14.60
C ALA A 299 -7.71 -41.62 14.99
N PRO A 300 -8.62 -41.85 14.01
CA PRO A 300 -9.99 -42.24 14.31
C PRO A 300 -9.98 -43.51 15.15
N ALA A 301 -10.64 -43.47 16.30
CA ALA A 301 -10.78 -44.61 17.19
C ALA A 301 -11.41 -45.77 16.41
N THR A 302 -10.63 -46.81 16.17
CA THR A 302 -11.12 -48.10 15.67
C THR A 302 -12.21 -48.60 16.62
N ALA A 303 -13.44 -48.69 16.11
CA ALA A 303 -14.57 -49.28 16.82
C ALA A 303 -14.22 -50.72 17.26
N PRO A 304 -14.59 -51.14 18.47
CA PRO A 304 -14.32 -52.49 18.92
C PRO A 304 -15.12 -53.48 18.08
N ALA A 305 -14.43 -54.51 17.56
CA ALA A 305 -15.04 -55.60 16.82
C ALA A 305 -16.07 -56.32 17.71
N LEU A 306 -17.31 -56.38 17.24
CA LEU A 306 -18.35 -57.25 17.77
C LEU A 306 -17.84 -58.69 17.69
N GLY A 307 -17.65 -59.32 18.86
CA GLY A 307 -17.36 -60.75 18.97
C GLY A 307 -18.54 -61.58 18.48
N PRO A 308 -18.31 -62.83 18.04
CA PRO A 308 -19.35 -63.66 17.43
C PRO A 308 -20.38 -64.11 18.46
N ASP A 309 -21.66 -63.97 18.08
CA ASP A 309 -22.81 -64.51 18.79
C ASP A 309 -22.65 -66.03 19.01
N SER A 310 -22.48 -66.44 20.26
CA SER A 310 -22.66 -67.83 20.67
C SER A 310 -24.12 -68.06 21.01
N HIS A 311 -24.86 -68.63 20.06
CA HIS A 311 -26.09 -69.35 20.32
C HIS A 311 -25.83 -70.45 21.36
N SER A 312 -26.60 -70.44 22.46
CA SER A 312 -26.81 -71.63 23.28
C SER A 312 -28.32 -71.82 23.46
N ASP A 313 -28.90 -72.58 22.54
CA ASP A 313 -30.10 -73.36 22.80
C ASP A 313 -29.76 -74.46 23.81
N SER A 314 -30.50 -74.54 24.91
CA SER A 314 -30.92 -75.83 25.46
C SER A 314 -31.98 -75.65 26.54
N ASN A 315 -33.14 -76.18 26.20
CA ASN A 315 -34.33 -76.39 27.00
C ASN A 315 -34.16 -77.63 27.91
N SER A 316 -34.99 -77.72 28.96
CA SER A 316 -35.30 -78.92 29.79
C SER A 316 -34.17 -79.37 30.76
N THR A 317 -34.38 -79.58 32.07
CA THR A 317 -35.53 -80.06 32.84
C THR A 317 -35.43 -79.59 34.29
#